data_AF-A0A2H9PMY7-F1
#
_entry.id   AF-A0A2H9PMY7-F1
#
_cell.length_a   1.000
_cell.length_b   1.000
_cell.length_c   1.000
_cell.angle_alpha   90.00
_cell.angle_beta   90.00
_cell.angle_gamma   90.00
#
_symmetry.space_group_name_H-M   'P 1'
#
loop_
_entity.id
_entity.type
_entity.pdbx_description
1 polymer ?
#
loop_
_entity_poly.entity_id
_entity_poly.type
_entity_poly.pdbx_seq_one_letter_code
_entity_poly.pdbx_strand_id
1 'polypeptide(L)'
;MKLIFPQEIEVWYVLPAIRKKIALKMVETGLQQKEVAAIMGITPAAVCQYKSEKRAKDDFFDQELETELKKSVQRIIKNNEVLAEEIIRLNNLAKNKGTICKIYKEICALKGMKGNCAYCKKTQEGKISKIRKEEK
;
A
#
# COMPACT_ATOMS: atom_id res chain seq x y z
N MET A 1 -7.66 19.88 16.07
CA MET A 1 -8.01 19.09 14.87
C MET A 1 -7.03 19.47 13.75
N LYS A 2 -6.29 18.53 13.15
CA LYS A 2 -5.15 18.83 12.26
C LYS A 2 -5.55 18.67 10.79
N LEU A 3 -5.15 19.62 9.95
CA LEU A 3 -5.17 19.45 8.49
C LEU A 3 -4.00 18.54 8.12
N ILE A 4 -4.30 17.43 7.44
CA ILE A 4 -3.30 16.45 6.99
C ILE A 4 -3.47 16.34 5.48
N PHE A 5 -2.40 16.44 4.72
CA PHE A 5 -2.42 16.29 3.27
C PHE A 5 -2.48 14.79 2.87
N PRO A 6 -3.11 14.44 1.73
CA PRO A 6 -3.17 13.06 1.25
C PRO A 6 -1.79 12.38 1.12
N GLN A 7 -0.75 13.14 0.80
CA GLN A 7 0.63 12.65 0.70
C GLN A 7 1.20 12.27 2.07
N GLU A 8 0.86 13.03 3.12
CA GLU A 8 1.25 12.66 4.49
C GLU A 8 0.56 11.35 4.90
N ILE A 9 -0.68 11.12 4.45
CA ILE A 9 -1.36 9.84 4.68
C ILE A 9 -0.64 8.69 3.99
N GLU A 10 -0.23 8.91 2.74
CA GLU A 10 0.50 7.92 1.95
C GLU A 10 1.81 7.52 2.64
N VAL A 11 2.58 8.50 3.10
CA VAL A 11 3.89 8.31 3.75
C VAL A 11 3.76 7.72 5.16
N TRP A 12 2.75 8.13 5.94
CA TRP A 12 2.63 7.70 7.34
C TRP A 12 1.79 6.42 7.54
N TYR A 13 0.90 6.08 6.61
CA TYR A 13 -0.01 4.95 6.77
C TYR A 13 0.10 3.92 5.65
N VAL A 14 0.04 4.34 4.38
CA VAL A 14 -0.08 3.39 3.26
C VAL A 14 1.25 2.69 2.95
N LEU A 15 2.31 3.47 2.69
CA LEU A 15 3.63 2.92 2.39
C LEU A 15 4.20 2.07 3.53
N PRO A 16 4.11 2.48 4.81
CA PRO A 16 4.57 1.66 5.93
C PRO A 16 3.83 0.32 6.02
N ALA A 17 2.51 0.31 5.84
CA ALA A 17 1.71 -0.91 5.87
C ALA A 17 2.05 -1.86 4.70
N ILE A 18 2.25 -1.33 3.49
CA ILE A 18 2.70 -2.12 2.33
C ILE A 18 4.06 -2.76 2.60
N ARG A 19 5.05 -1.98 3.06
CA ARG A 19 6.39 -2.50 3.38
C ARG A 19 6.34 -3.58 4.45
N LYS A 20 5.59 -3.33 5.53
CA LYS A 20 5.37 -4.30 6.61
C LYS A 20 4.77 -5.60 6.08
N LYS A 21 3.69 -5.54 5.29
CA LYS A 21 3.04 -6.74 4.76
C LYS A 21 3.94 -7.52 3.80
N ILE A 22 4.70 -6.84 2.94
CA ILE A 22 5.70 -7.51 2.08
C ILE A 22 6.70 -8.27 2.94
N ALA A 23 7.29 -7.63 3.95
CA ALA A 23 8.25 -8.26 4.85
C ALA A 23 7.67 -9.51 5.53
N LEU A 24 6.47 -9.38 6.12
CA LEU A 24 5.80 -10.47 6.82
C LEU A 24 5.46 -11.62 5.86
N LYS A 25 5.00 -11.33 4.64
CA LYS A 25 4.70 -12.36 3.65
C LYS A 25 5.95 -13.08 3.14
N MET A 26 7.09 -12.39 3.03
CA MET A 26 8.36 -13.06 2.72
C MET A 26 8.81 -13.99 3.86
N VAL A 27 8.59 -13.61 5.12
CA VAL A 27 8.84 -14.52 6.24
C VAL A 27 7.89 -15.73 6.20
N GLU A 28 6.61 -15.53 5.86
CA GLU A 28 5.64 -16.62 5.70
C GLU A 28 6.00 -17.60 4.57
N THR A 29 6.76 -17.17 3.55
CA THR A 29 7.29 -18.09 2.52
C THR A 29 8.48 -18.94 2.99
N GLY A 30 8.91 -18.79 4.24
CA GLY A 30 9.99 -19.57 4.85
C GLY A 30 11.36 -18.88 4.87
N LEU A 31 11.46 -17.62 4.39
CA LEU A 31 12.71 -16.87 4.46
C LEU A 31 13.03 -16.45 5.89
N GLN A 32 14.31 -16.50 6.24
CA GLN A 32 14.80 -16.02 7.52
C GLN A 32 14.74 -14.48 7.57
N GLN A 33 14.51 -13.91 8.76
CA GLN A 33 14.42 -12.45 8.94
C GLN A 33 15.65 -11.70 8.41
N LYS A 34 16.84 -12.31 8.50
CA LYS A 34 18.09 -11.75 7.98
C LYS A 34 18.09 -11.63 6.44
N GLU A 35 17.49 -12.59 5.74
CA GLU A 35 17.40 -12.63 4.28
C GLU A 35 16.38 -11.60 3.80
N VAL A 36 15.23 -11.52 4.48
CA VAL A 36 14.22 -10.50 4.23
C VAL A 36 14.79 -9.09 4.45
N ALA A 37 15.56 -8.89 5.53
CA ALA A 37 16.24 -7.62 5.81
C ALA A 37 17.21 -7.23 4.68
N ALA A 38 18.00 -8.18 4.19
CA ALA A 38 18.91 -7.97 3.07
C ALA A 38 18.17 -7.59 1.78
N ILE A 39 17.11 -8.33 1.42
CA ILE A 39 16.29 -8.03 0.23
C ILE A 39 15.65 -6.65 0.34
N MET A 40 15.14 -6.28 1.53
CA MET A 40 14.44 -5.02 1.75
C MET A 40 15.35 -3.82 1.98
N GLY A 41 16.67 -4.02 2.08
CA GLY A 41 17.64 -2.97 2.41
C GLY A 41 17.40 -2.33 3.79
N ILE A 42 16.98 -3.13 4.78
CA ILE A 42 16.72 -2.67 6.16
C ILE A 42 17.46 -3.55 7.17
N THR A 43 17.39 -3.19 8.46
CA THR A 43 17.98 -4.01 9.52
C THR A 43 17.07 -5.20 9.90
N PRO A 44 17.63 -6.34 10.38
CA PRO A 44 16.81 -7.43 10.93
C PRO A 44 15.91 -6.98 12.09
N ALA A 45 16.37 -6.00 12.88
CA ALA A 45 15.56 -5.38 13.93
C ALA A 45 14.30 -4.70 13.39
N ALA A 46 14.37 -4.04 12.23
CA ALA A 46 13.19 -3.44 11.60
C ALA A 46 12.18 -4.51 11.15
N VAL A 47 12.64 -5.67 10.66
CA VAL A 47 11.76 -6.80 10.33
C VAL A 47 11.10 -7.37 11.58
N CYS A 48 11.83 -7.47 12.69
CA CYS A 48 11.26 -7.87 13.98
C CYS A 48 10.19 -6.89 14.46
N GLN A 49 10.46 -5.58 14.37
CA GLN A 49 9.52 -4.52 14.72
C GLN A 49 8.24 -4.57 13.88
N TYR A 50 8.32 -4.92 12.60
CA TYR A 50 7.13 -5.11 11.76
C TYR A 50 6.20 -6.20 12.28
N LYS A 51 6.70 -7.20 13.00
CA LYS A 51 5.89 -8.25 13.63
C LYS A 51 5.20 -7.78 14.92
N SER A 52 5.85 -6.88 15.67
CA SER A 52 5.37 -6.42 16.99
C SER A 52 4.54 -5.13 16.94
N GLU A 53 4.75 -4.29 15.93
CA GLU A 53 4.13 -2.96 15.90
C GLU A 53 2.73 -2.94 15.25
N LYS A 54 1.81 -2.23 15.91
CA LYS A 54 0.49 -1.84 15.38
C LYS A 54 0.54 -0.55 14.53
N ARG A 55 1.69 -0.21 13.95
CA ARG A 55 1.80 0.98 13.09
C ARG A 55 1.03 0.73 11.79
N ALA A 56 0.09 1.63 11.52
CA ALA A 56 -1.00 1.52 10.55
C ALA A 56 -1.95 0.34 10.85
N LYS A 57 -3.26 0.63 10.89
CA LYS A 57 -4.24 -0.43 10.82
C LYS A 57 -4.14 -1.02 9.41
N ASP A 58 -3.97 -2.33 9.31
CA ASP A 58 -3.91 -3.07 8.04
C ASP A 58 -5.31 -3.25 7.41
N ASP A 59 -6.31 -2.53 7.93
CA ASP A 59 -7.74 -2.66 7.63
C ASP A 59 -8.12 -2.18 6.22
N PHE A 60 -7.22 -1.52 5.51
CA PHE A 60 -7.44 -1.13 4.12
C PHE A 60 -7.08 -2.20 3.08
N PHE A 61 -6.44 -3.30 3.48
CA PHE A 61 -6.12 -4.39 2.56
C PHE A 61 -7.36 -5.24 2.27
N ASP A 62 -7.94 -5.02 1.10
CA ASP A 62 -8.98 -5.89 0.55
C ASP A 62 -8.37 -7.15 -0.12
N GLN A 63 -9.25 -8.08 -0.49
CA GLN A 63 -8.86 -9.36 -1.08
C GLN A 63 -8.02 -9.21 -2.36
N GLU A 64 -8.33 -8.22 -3.20
CA GLU A 64 -7.61 -7.96 -4.45
C GLU A 64 -6.22 -7.38 -4.16
N LEU A 65 -6.08 -6.42 -3.24
CA LEU A 65 -4.78 -5.88 -2.86
C LEU A 65 -3.90 -6.95 -2.20
N GLU A 66 -4.51 -7.82 -1.38
CA GLU A 66 -3.81 -8.97 -0.79
C GLU A 66 -3.34 -9.98 -1.86
N THR A 67 -4.16 -10.21 -2.89
CA THR A 67 -3.79 -11.06 -4.03
C THR A 67 -2.61 -10.47 -4.80
N GLU A 68 -2.67 -9.18 -5.10
CA GLU A 68 -1.60 -8.47 -5.80
C GLU A 68 -0.32 -8.38 -4.97
N LEU A 69 -0.43 -8.25 -3.64
CA LEU A 69 0.72 -8.27 -2.74
C LEU A 69 1.43 -9.63 -2.75
N LYS A 70 0.68 -10.74 -2.72
CA LYS A 70 1.26 -12.09 -2.83
C LYS A 70 2.04 -12.27 -4.15
N LYS A 71 1.49 -11.82 -5.28
CA LYS A 71 2.20 -11.84 -6.57
C LYS A 71 3.48 -11.01 -6.53
N SER A 72 3.41 -9.84 -5.92
CA SER A 72 4.56 -8.94 -5.76
C SER A 72 5.68 -9.61 -4.96
N VAL A 73 5.34 -10.26 -3.84
CA VAL A 73 6.30 -11.00 -3.00
C VAL A 73 7.01 -12.09 -3.78
N GLN A 74 6.30 -12.89 -4.58
CA GLN A 74 6.92 -13.92 -5.41
C GLN A 74 7.89 -13.32 -6.46
N ARG A 75 7.54 -12.18 -7.06
CA ARG A 75 8.42 -11.48 -8.00
C ARG A 75 9.68 -10.93 -7.31
N ILE A 76 9.52 -10.34 -6.13
CA ILE A 76 10.61 -9.80 -5.32
C ILE A 76 11.59 -10.89 -4.87
N ILE A 77 11.07 -12.05 -4.45
CA ILE A 77 11.92 -13.18 -4.05
C ILE A 77 12.74 -13.69 -5.24
N LYS A 78 12.16 -13.72 -6.45
CA LYS A 78 12.84 -14.14 -7.67
C LYS A 78 13.86 -13.11 -8.17
N ASN A 79 13.55 -11.83 -8.06
CA ASN A 79 14.43 -10.72 -8.41
C ASN A 79 14.23 -9.56 -7.43
N ASN A 80 15.20 -9.29 -6.56
CA ASN A 80 15.09 -8.23 -5.56
C ASN A 80 15.19 -6.81 -6.16
N GLU A 81 15.67 -6.65 -7.39
CA GLU A 81 15.77 -5.35 -8.06
C GLU A 81 14.39 -4.72 -8.32
N VAL A 82 13.34 -5.54 -8.45
CA VAL A 82 11.96 -5.05 -8.67
C VAL A 82 11.26 -4.58 -7.39
N LEU A 83 11.92 -4.62 -6.22
CA LEU A 83 11.31 -4.26 -4.94
C LEU A 83 10.67 -2.86 -4.95
N ALA A 84 11.41 -1.86 -5.43
CA ALA A 84 10.93 -0.49 -5.48
C ALA A 84 9.73 -0.35 -6.43
N GLU A 85 9.81 -0.97 -7.61
CA GLU A 85 8.74 -1.00 -8.61
C GLU A 85 7.46 -1.61 -8.04
N GLU A 86 7.56 -2.77 -7.38
CA GLU A 86 6.42 -3.47 -6.81
C GLU A 86 5.76 -2.70 -5.65
N ILE A 87 6.56 -2.05 -4.80
CA ILE A 87 6.03 -1.18 -3.73
C ILE A 87 5.25 -0.02 -4.35
N ILE A 88 5.81 0.65 -5.36
CA ILE A 88 5.15 1.76 -6.06
C ILE A 88 3.86 1.29 -6.73
N ARG A 89 3.88 0.12 -7.38
CA ARG A 89 2.71 -0.48 -8.04
C ARG A 89 1.58 -0.77 -7.05
N LEU A 90 1.89 -1.38 -5.90
CA LEU A 90 0.90 -1.66 -4.84
C LEU A 90 0.35 -0.38 -4.24
N ASN A 91 1.20 0.63 -4.03
CA ASN A 91 0.78 1.92 -3.52
C ASN A 91 -0.16 2.65 -4.50
N ASN A 92 0.15 2.62 -5.80
CA ASN A 92 -0.74 3.13 -6.85
C ASN A 92 -2.06 2.37 -6.92
N LEU A 93 -2.06 1.05 -6.73
CA LEU A 93 -3.28 0.25 -6.66
C LEU A 93 -4.15 0.68 -5.46
N ALA A 94 -3.57 0.83 -4.27
CA ALA A 94 -4.28 1.33 -3.08
C ALA A 94 -4.85 2.74 -3.30
N LYS A 95 -4.07 3.62 -3.94
CA LYS A 95 -4.50 4.96 -4.33
C LYS A 95 -5.68 4.92 -5.30
N ASN A 96 -5.63 4.07 -6.33
CA ASN A 96 -6.67 3.91 -7.34
C ASN A 96 -7.99 3.35 -6.78
N LYS A 97 -7.91 2.67 -5.64
CA LYS A 97 -9.09 2.19 -4.88
C LYS A 97 -9.68 3.21 -3.93
N GLY A 98 -9.04 4.37 -3.80
CA GLY A 98 -9.47 5.43 -2.89
C GLY A 98 -9.16 5.14 -1.41
N THR A 99 -8.20 4.25 -1.11
CA THR A 99 -7.77 3.97 0.28
C THR A 99 -7.36 5.24 1.01
N ILE A 100 -6.57 6.09 0.37
CA ILE A 100 -6.13 7.36 0.93
C ILE A 100 -7.34 8.26 1.25
N CYS A 101 -8.34 8.32 0.36
CA CYS A 101 -9.57 9.07 0.62
C CYS A 101 -10.36 8.52 1.82
N LYS A 102 -10.38 7.21 2.04
CA LYS A 102 -11.04 6.59 3.21
C LYS A 102 -10.36 7.01 4.51
N ILE A 103 -9.05 6.84 4.59
CA ILE A 103 -8.24 7.23 5.77
C ILE A 103 -8.34 8.74 6.01
N TYR A 104 -8.29 9.54 4.95
CA TYR A 104 -8.43 10.99 5.01
C TYR A 104 -9.75 11.43 5.65
N LYS A 105 -10.87 10.77 5.32
CA LYS A 105 -12.18 11.05 5.93
C LYS A 105 -12.25 10.69 7.42
N GLU A 106 -11.44 9.74 7.89
CA GLU A 106 -11.44 9.31 9.29
C GLU A 106 -10.57 10.18 10.20
N ILE A 107 -9.49 10.78 9.66
CA ILE A 107 -8.47 11.45 10.47
C ILE A 107 -8.44 12.97 10.23
N CYS A 108 -8.82 13.46 9.05
CA CYS A 108 -8.70 14.87 8.72
C CYS A 108 -9.85 15.73 9.32
N ALA A 109 -9.55 17.01 9.53
CA ALA A 109 -10.48 18.07 9.91
C ALA A 109 -11.73 18.23 9.02
N LEU A 110 -11.76 17.60 7.83
CA LEU A 110 -12.87 17.66 6.88
C LEU A 110 -13.91 16.53 7.08
N LYS A 111 -13.94 15.90 8.27
CA LYS A 111 -15.01 14.98 8.66
C LYS A 111 -16.38 15.61 8.40
N GLY A 112 -17.15 15.03 7.48
CA GLY A 112 -18.50 15.48 7.16
C GLY A 112 -18.62 16.46 5.97
N MET A 113 -17.53 16.83 5.28
CA MET A 113 -17.67 17.60 4.04
C MET A 113 -18.32 16.76 2.93
N LYS A 114 -19.56 17.13 2.56
CA LYS A 114 -20.22 16.67 1.33
C LYS A 114 -19.62 17.43 0.14
N GLY A 115 -18.55 16.89 -0.42
CA GLY A 115 -17.90 17.45 -1.61
C GLY A 115 -16.86 16.50 -2.18
N ASN A 116 -16.72 16.50 -3.51
CA ASN A 116 -15.75 15.68 -4.22
C ASN A 116 -14.33 16.09 -3.83
N CYS A 117 -13.69 15.32 -2.95
CA CYS A 117 -12.27 15.50 -2.62
C CYS A 117 -11.46 15.60 -3.92
N ALA A 118 -10.67 16.67 -4.07
CA ALA A 118 -9.88 16.93 -5.28
C ALA A 118 -8.92 15.77 -5.60
N TYR A 119 -8.51 15.01 -4.59
CA TYR A 119 -7.75 13.77 -4.73
C TYR A 119 -8.57 12.63 -5.36
N CYS A 120 -9.85 12.50 -4.97
CA CYS A 120 -10.77 11.46 -5.42
C CYS A 120 -11.35 11.70 -6.83
N LYS A 121 -11.39 12.94 -7.33
CA LYS A 121 -11.87 13.23 -8.71
C LYS A 121 -11.00 12.56 -9.78
N LYS A 122 -9.66 12.59 -9.62
CA LYS A 122 -8.71 12.00 -10.57
C LYS A 122 -8.77 10.48 -10.64
N THR A 123 -9.21 9.82 -9.56
CA THR A 123 -9.21 8.37 -9.46
C THR A 123 -10.34 7.71 -10.25
N GLN A 124 -11.46 8.41 -10.47
CA GLN A 124 -12.60 7.88 -11.23
C GLN A 124 -12.42 8.00 -12.76
N GLU A 125 -11.61 8.95 -13.23
CA GLU A 125 -11.31 9.12 -14.66
C GLU A 125 -10.52 7.93 -15.24
N GLY A 126 -9.69 7.28 -14.41
CA GLY A 126 -8.89 6.10 -14.81
C GLY A 126 -9.66 4.78 -14.92
N LYS A 127 -10.91 4.70 -14.47
CA LYS A 127 -11.76 3.50 -14.63
C LYS A 127 -12.57 3.49 -15.93
N ILE A 128 -12.73 4.65 -16.59
CA ILE A 128 -13.54 4.77 -17.81
C ILE A 128 -12.75 4.32 -19.06
N SER A 129 -11.41 4.37 -19.03
CA SER A 129 -10.57 4.06 -20.20
C SER A 129 -10.31 2.55 -20.44
N LYS A 130 -10.66 1.66 -19.50
CA LYS A 130 -10.52 0.20 -19.69
C LYS A 130 -11.79 -0.53 -20.10
N ILE A 131 -12.96 0.13 -20.13
CA ILE A 131 -14.22 -0.49 -20.59
C ILE A 131 -14.45 -0.27 -22.11
N ARG A 132 -13.66 0.59 -22.78
CA ARG A 132 -13.85 0.94 -24.20
C ARG A 132 -12.93 0.22 -25.21
N LYS A 133 -12.23 -0.85 -24.84
CA LYS A 133 -11.35 -1.60 -25.76
C LYS A 133 -11.70 -3.07 -26.01
N GLU A 134 -12.89 -3.53 -25.60
CA GLU A 134 -13.38 -4.89 -25.91
C GLU A 134 -14.59 -4.92 -26.87
N GLU A 135 -14.94 -3.79 -27.49
CA GLU A 135 -15.91 -3.77 -28.59
C GLU A 135 -15.30 -3.10 -29.80
N LYS A 136 -14.52 -3.87 -30.58
CA LYS A 136 -14.37 -3.74 -32.03
C LYS A 136 -13.65 -4.95 -32.62
#